data_AF-A0A955BBP4-F1
#
_entry.id   AF-A0A955BBP4-F1
#
_cell.length_a   1.000
_cell.length_b   1.000
_cell.length_c   1.000
_cell.angle_alpha   90.00
_cell.angle_beta   90.00
_cell.angle_gamma   90.00
#
_symmetry.space_group_name_H-M   'P 1'
#
loop_
_entity.id
_entity.type
_entity.pdbx_description
1 polymer ?
#
loop_
_entity_poly.entity_id
_entity_poly.type
_entity_poly.pdbx_seq_one_letter_code
_entity_poly.pdbx_strand_id
1 'polypeptide(L)'
;MKSQVHVDENPSAPEDPPAAVDMHADVAPAIVGNQTPSPVPTATTEQSPTTAQNTATTQSSAAVVPGSEKADFANRVGAAKQVALTQTGGDAETEAAVQAALRFLAESQRRDGAWDPRASGAGVERRPLGESRFGAGTKSTSGLTGLALLAMMGAGNTHMSGDYADNVYRGLAYLIQNQNPDGSLSGEATIYAASYCHSMAALSVCEAAVMTGDASAIESSRRAIDHTIRMQHPVTGGWRYTRGDPGDLSQLGWQAMVLDAGKRAGISIRRDNVAGVARFLRSVRAGSGGLACYRPGEATSRTMTAEALATRLLIGEDVPEREIAEAERYL
;
A
#
# COMPACT_ATOMS: atom_id res chain seq x y z
N MET A 1 -17.23 -77.33 -1.79
CA MET A 1 -16.22 -78.41 -1.78
C MET A 1 -15.17 -78.03 -2.80
N LYS A 2 -13.93 -77.70 -2.36
CA LYS A 2 -12.60 -77.69 -3.05
C LYS A 2 -12.55 -77.18 -4.52
N SER A 3 -11.62 -76.36 -5.00
CA SER A 3 -10.23 -76.08 -4.63
C SER A 3 -9.71 -74.94 -5.53
N GLN A 4 -8.78 -74.14 -5.00
CA GLN A 4 -7.58 -73.59 -5.65
C GLN A 4 -7.70 -72.70 -6.91
N VAL A 5 -7.34 -71.43 -6.74
CA VAL A 5 -6.45 -70.72 -7.68
C VAL A 5 -5.31 -70.09 -6.88
N HIS A 6 -4.13 -70.17 -7.47
CA HIS A 6 -2.80 -69.86 -6.97
C HIS A 6 -2.60 -68.45 -6.41
N VAL A 7 -1.71 -68.39 -5.43
CA VAL A 7 -1.06 -67.20 -4.89
C VAL A 7 0.15 -66.89 -5.77
N ASP A 8 0.25 -65.66 -6.29
CA ASP A 8 1.53 -65.05 -6.66
C ASP A 8 1.59 -63.69 -5.94
N GLU A 9 2.45 -63.63 -4.93
CA GLU A 9 2.79 -62.44 -4.17
C GLU A 9 3.88 -61.68 -4.91
N ASN A 10 3.63 -60.40 -5.24
CA ASN A 10 4.71 -59.41 -5.31
C ASN A 10 4.16 -58.01 -4.98
N PRO A 11 4.40 -57.48 -3.76
CA PRO A 11 4.01 -56.12 -3.43
C PRO A 11 5.02 -55.12 -4.00
N SER A 12 4.55 -54.27 -4.92
CA SER A 12 5.29 -53.09 -5.37
C SER A 12 5.54 -52.16 -4.19
N ALA A 13 6.80 -51.85 -3.93
CA ALA A 13 7.24 -50.88 -2.93
C ALA A 13 6.74 -49.46 -3.27
N PRO A 14 6.47 -48.61 -2.27
CA PRO A 14 6.15 -47.20 -2.51
C PRO A 14 7.41 -46.43 -2.93
N GLU A 15 7.29 -45.65 -4.00
CA GLU A 15 8.33 -44.70 -4.46
C GLU A 15 8.50 -43.57 -3.44
N ASP A 16 9.76 -43.30 -3.07
CA ASP A 16 10.16 -42.17 -2.23
C ASP A 16 9.92 -40.82 -2.94
N PRO A 17 9.51 -39.75 -2.23
CA PRO A 17 9.40 -38.42 -2.80
C PRO A 17 10.80 -37.85 -3.11
N PRO A 18 10.97 -37.09 -4.21
CA PRO A 18 12.26 -36.50 -4.55
C PRO A 18 12.70 -35.48 -3.50
N ALA A 19 13.98 -35.57 -3.15
CA ALA A 19 14.66 -34.76 -2.15
C ALA A 19 14.57 -33.24 -2.45
N ALA A 20 14.42 -32.46 -1.38
CA ALA A 20 14.49 -31.00 -1.41
C ALA A 20 15.84 -30.53 -1.97
N VAL A 21 15.79 -29.69 -3.00
CA VAL A 21 16.99 -29.01 -3.52
C VAL A 21 17.31 -27.86 -2.58
N ASP A 22 18.38 -28.05 -1.82
CA ASP A 22 19.02 -27.06 -0.98
C ASP A 22 19.69 -26.00 -1.88
N MET A 23 19.22 -24.74 -1.82
CA MET A 23 19.81 -23.61 -2.54
C MET A 23 20.46 -22.65 -1.54
N HIS A 24 21.46 -23.13 -0.82
CA HIS A 24 22.49 -22.28 -0.25
C HIS A 24 23.63 -22.15 -1.26
N ALA A 25 23.68 -21.02 -1.97
CA ALA A 25 24.86 -20.60 -2.71
C ALA A 25 25.19 -19.16 -2.31
N ASP A 26 26.18 -19.04 -1.42
CA ASP A 26 26.93 -17.82 -1.18
C ASP A 26 27.57 -17.33 -2.49
N VAL A 27 27.23 -16.11 -2.91
CA VAL A 27 28.04 -15.37 -3.87
C VAL A 27 28.14 -13.91 -3.40
N ALA A 28 29.33 -13.55 -2.93
CA ALA A 28 29.70 -12.16 -2.61
C ALA A 28 29.68 -11.29 -3.89
N PRO A 29 29.24 -10.03 -3.82
CA PRO A 29 29.30 -9.15 -4.99
C PRO A 29 30.73 -8.63 -5.22
N ALA A 30 31.24 -8.87 -6.44
CA ALA A 30 32.46 -8.28 -6.95
C ALA A 30 32.25 -6.79 -7.27
N ILE A 31 33.14 -5.94 -6.77
CA ILE A 31 33.24 -4.52 -7.08
C ILE A 31 33.90 -4.37 -8.45
N VAL A 32 33.23 -3.73 -9.42
CA VAL A 32 33.87 -3.31 -10.68
C VAL A 32 33.50 -1.86 -11.02
N GLY A 33 34.49 -0.98 -10.80
CA GLY A 33 35.01 0.00 -11.77
C GLY A 33 34.06 1.01 -12.41
N ASN A 34 34.20 2.27 -11.99
CA ASN A 34 33.79 3.49 -12.69
C ASN A 34 34.04 3.45 -14.20
N GLN A 35 33.01 3.74 -15.00
CA GLN A 35 33.17 4.27 -16.35
C GLN A 35 32.30 5.51 -16.56
N THR A 36 32.98 6.58 -16.96
CA THR A 36 32.47 7.91 -17.31
C THR A 36 31.61 7.86 -18.57
N PRO A 37 30.45 8.55 -18.64
CA PRO A 37 29.79 8.80 -19.91
C PRO A 37 30.33 10.08 -20.58
N SER A 38 30.82 9.93 -21.81
CA SER A 38 31.09 11.02 -22.77
C SER A 38 29.79 11.50 -23.45
N PRO A 39 29.76 12.71 -24.03
CA PRO A 39 28.56 13.56 -24.09
C PRO A 39 27.71 13.35 -25.36
N VAL A 40 26.42 13.70 -25.25
CA VAL A 40 25.44 13.77 -26.35
C VAL A 40 25.10 15.25 -26.63
N PRO A 41 24.88 15.67 -27.89
CA PRO A 41 25.28 17.00 -28.37
C PRO A 41 24.25 18.13 -28.15
N THR A 42 24.81 19.33 -28.09
CA THR A 42 24.19 20.65 -28.00
C THR A 42 23.12 20.90 -29.06
N ALA A 43 21.89 21.20 -28.63
CA ALA A 43 20.89 21.88 -29.45
C ALA A 43 20.81 23.36 -29.05
N THR A 44 20.90 24.20 -30.08
CA THR A 44 21.09 25.66 -30.05
C THR A 44 19.91 26.42 -29.45
N THR A 45 20.24 27.40 -28.61
CA THR A 45 19.36 28.36 -27.95
C THR A 45 18.82 29.41 -28.93
N GLU A 46 17.50 29.66 -28.91
CA GLU A 46 16.93 30.97 -29.26
C GLU A 46 16.51 31.69 -27.96
N GLN A 47 17.09 32.87 -27.74
CA GLN A 47 16.82 33.76 -26.61
C GLN A 47 15.65 34.70 -26.95
N SER A 48 14.67 34.94 -26.07
CA SER A 48 14.59 36.11 -25.16
C SER A 48 13.14 36.27 -24.63
N PRO A 49 12.82 37.11 -23.62
CA PRO A 49 13.69 37.76 -22.64
C PRO A 49 13.33 37.42 -21.18
N THR A 50 14.35 37.57 -20.34
CA THR A 50 14.36 37.53 -18.88
C THR A 50 13.35 38.52 -18.26
N THR A 51 12.43 38.01 -17.44
CA THR A 51 11.89 38.77 -16.31
C THR A 51 12.31 38.04 -15.04
N ALA A 52 13.17 38.70 -14.28
CA ALA A 52 13.60 38.24 -12.96
C ALA A 52 12.42 38.25 -12.01
N GLN A 53 12.06 37.09 -11.46
CA GLN A 53 11.30 37.00 -10.22
C GLN A 53 12.04 36.08 -9.26
N ASN A 54 12.37 36.66 -8.12
CA ASN A 54 13.00 36.03 -6.97
C ASN A 54 12.33 34.71 -6.63
N THR A 55 13.03 33.59 -6.81
CA THR A 55 12.67 32.32 -6.18
C THR A 55 13.13 32.37 -4.74
N ALA A 56 12.23 32.82 -3.86
CA ALA A 56 12.34 32.52 -2.44
C ALA A 56 12.36 30.99 -2.29
N THR A 57 13.39 30.48 -1.65
CA THR A 57 13.53 29.07 -1.29
C THR A 57 12.48 28.79 -0.22
N THR A 58 11.31 28.32 -0.61
CA THR A 58 10.29 27.90 0.36
C THR A 58 10.75 26.59 0.98
N GLN A 59 11.24 26.67 2.21
CA GLN A 59 11.45 25.52 3.08
C GLN A 59 10.14 24.73 3.14
N SER A 60 10.22 23.42 2.90
CA SER A 60 9.11 22.49 3.11
C SER A 60 8.53 22.71 4.50
N SER A 61 7.22 22.92 4.59
CA SER A 61 6.54 23.05 5.88
C SER A 61 6.72 21.78 6.70
N ALA A 62 6.82 21.95 8.03
CA ALA A 62 6.84 20.86 9.00
C ALA A 62 5.71 19.86 8.72
N ALA A 63 6.01 18.57 8.87
CA ALA A 63 5.02 17.51 8.75
C ALA A 63 3.87 17.76 9.73
N VAL A 64 2.69 18.15 9.22
CA VAL A 64 1.48 18.27 10.02
C VAL A 64 0.93 16.87 10.23
N VAL A 65 0.88 16.46 11.50
CA VAL A 65 0.33 15.17 11.95
C VAL A 65 -1.18 15.12 11.66
N PRO A 66 -1.69 14.17 10.85
CA PRO A 66 -3.11 13.83 10.86
C PRO A 66 -3.39 12.92 12.06
N GLY A 67 -4.23 13.36 13.00
CA GLY A 67 -4.66 12.48 14.09
C GLY A 67 -4.93 13.16 15.43
N SER A 68 -6.11 13.76 15.56
CA SER A 68 -6.86 13.91 16.83
C SER A 68 -8.23 14.60 16.65
N GLU A 69 -8.49 15.18 15.47
CA GLU A 69 -9.72 15.92 15.19
C GLU A 69 -10.82 15.07 14.55
N LYS A 70 -12.07 15.40 14.85
CA LYS A 70 -13.31 14.89 14.20
C LYS A 70 -13.40 15.23 12.69
N ALA A 71 -12.34 15.83 12.12
CA ALA A 71 -12.33 16.57 10.86
C ALA A 71 -11.19 16.17 9.89
N ASP A 72 -10.57 14.98 10.03
CA ASP A 72 -9.44 14.58 9.17
C ASP A 72 -9.81 14.40 7.68
N PHE A 73 -11.10 14.18 7.40
CA PHE A 73 -11.67 14.17 6.04
C PHE A 73 -12.23 15.54 5.61
N ALA A 74 -12.33 16.52 6.52
CA ALA A 74 -12.96 17.81 6.25
C ALA A 74 -12.21 18.60 5.17
N ASN A 75 -10.89 18.45 5.11
CA ASN A 75 -10.04 19.08 4.10
C ASN A 75 -10.27 18.55 2.68
N ARG A 76 -11.13 17.54 2.49
CA ARG A 76 -11.45 16.98 1.17
C ARG A 76 -12.62 17.71 0.49
N VAL A 77 -13.36 18.58 1.19
CA VAL A 77 -14.56 19.25 0.66
C VAL A 77 -14.67 20.72 1.09
N GLY A 78 -15.43 21.50 0.32
CA GLY A 78 -15.88 22.84 0.69
C GLY A 78 -14.76 23.85 1.00
N ALA A 79 -15.03 24.76 1.95
CA ALA A 79 -14.10 25.81 2.33
C ALA A 79 -12.80 25.29 2.98
N ALA A 80 -12.88 24.18 3.73
CA ALA A 80 -11.72 23.55 4.35
C ALA A 80 -10.72 23.04 3.30
N LYS A 81 -11.21 22.47 2.18
CA LYS A 81 -10.35 22.12 1.03
C LYS A 81 -9.58 23.32 0.49
N GLN A 82 -10.25 24.46 0.30
CA GLN A 82 -9.60 25.66 -0.26
C GLN A 82 -8.52 26.24 0.67
N VAL A 83 -8.78 26.21 1.98
CA VAL A 83 -7.78 26.59 2.99
C VAL A 83 -6.59 25.63 2.95
N ALA A 84 -6.84 24.32 2.93
CA ALA A 84 -5.78 23.31 2.87
C ALA A 84 -4.92 23.48 1.61
N LEU A 85 -5.54 23.61 0.43
CA LEU A 85 -4.82 23.84 -0.84
C LEU A 85 -3.90 25.05 -0.74
N THR A 86 -4.42 26.19 -0.26
CA THR A 86 -3.62 27.42 -0.13
C THR A 86 -2.44 27.23 0.83
N GLN A 87 -2.63 26.50 1.93
CA GLN A 87 -1.60 26.26 2.93
C GLN A 87 -0.53 25.26 2.48
N THR A 88 -0.90 24.30 1.62
CA THR A 88 0.00 23.22 1.18
C THR A 88 0.53 23.41 -0.24
N GLY A 89 0.33 24.59 -0.84
CA GLY A 89 0.87 24.94 -2.17
C GLY A 89 0.09 24.40 -3.36
N GLY A 90 -1.19 24.06 -3.18
CA GLY A 90 -2.12 23.78 -4.26
C GLY A 90 -2.58 25.06 -4.97
N ASP A 91 -2.86 24.95 -6.26
CA ASP A 91 -3.22 26.04 -7.16
C ASP A 91 -4.18 25.58 -8.28
N ALA A 92 -4.50 26.46 -9.23
CA ALA A 92 -5.42 26.14 -10.31
C ALA A 92 -4.90 25.06 -11.27
N GLU A 93 -3.58 24.97 -11.48
CA GLU A 93 -2.98 23.98 -12.38
C GLU A 93 -3.03 22.58 -11.75
N THR A 94 -2.65 22.48 -10.48
CA THR A 94 -2.73 21.23 -9.71
C THR A 94 -4.17 20.74 -9.57
N GLU A 95 -5.13 21.64 -9.30
CA GLU A 95 -6.56 21.25 -9.28
C GLU A 95 -7.07 20.81 -10.65
N ALA A 96 -6.66 21.46 -11.75
CA ALA A 96 -7.00 21.02 -13.09
C ALA A 96 -6.43 19.62 -13.39
N ALA A 97 -5.21 19.32 -12.95
CA ALA A 97 -4.60 18.00 -13.07
C ALA A 97 -5.37 16.94 -12.26
N VAL A 98 -5.81 17.26 -11.04
CA VAL A 98 -6.67 16.38 -10.22
C VAL A 98 -7.98 16.09 -10.96
N GLN A 99 -8.65 17.11 -11.50
CA GLN A 99 -9.89 16.91 -12.26
C GLN A 99 -9.70 16.04 -13.50
N ALA A 100 -8.59 16.22 -14.23
CA ALA A 100 -8.25 15.38 -15.38
C ALA A 100 -8.03 13.91 -14.97
N ALA A 101 -7.35 13.66 -13.85
CA ALA A 101 -7.14 12.31 -13.33
C ALA A 101 -8.45 11.65 -12.88
N LEU A 102 -9.33 12.38 -12.19
CA LEU A 102 -10.64 11.85 -11.77
C LEU A 102 -11.51 11.47 -12.97
N ARG A 103 -11.55 12.31 -14.00
CA ARG A 103 -12.26 12.02 -15.25
C ARG A 103 -11.69 10.76 -15.92
N PHE A 104 -10.37 10.66 -16.02
CA PHE A 104 -9.72 9.45 -16.56
C PHE A 104 -10.12 8.19 -15.78
N LEU A 105 -10.12 8.24 -14.45
CA LEU A 105 -10.54 7.10 -13.63
C LEU A 105 -12.01 6.75 -13.87
N ALA A 106 -12.90 7.74 -13.95
CA ALA A 106 -14.32 7.52 -14.21
C ALA A 106 -14.57 6.88 -15.58
N GLU A 107 -13.88 7.37 -16.62
CA GLU A 107 -13.99 6.85 -18.00
C GLU A 107 -13.37 5.45 -18.16
N SER A 108 -12.35 5.12 -17.35
CA SER A 108 -11.66 3.84 -17.39
C SER A 108 -12.32 2.73 -16.55
N GLN A 109 -13.39 3.05 -15.81
CA GLN A 109 -14.07 2.09 -14.95
C GLN A 109 -14.89 1.09 -15.79
N ARG A 110 -14.80 -0.19 -15.45
CA ARG A 110 -15.63 -1.24 -16.06
C ARG A 110 -17.09 -1.11 -15.65
N ARG A 111 -17.97 -1.75 -16.42
CA ARG A 111 -19.43 -1.80 -16.14
C ARG A 111 -19.75 -2.47 -14.80
N ASP A 112 -18.95 -3.45 -14.37
CA ASP A 112 -19.10 -4.13 -13.08
C ASP A 112 -18.50 -3.34 -11.91
N GLY A 113 -17.98 -2.13 -12.15
CA GLY A 113 -17.47 -1.22 -11.13
C GLY A 113 -15.98 -1.32 -10.84
N ALA A 114 -15.30 -2.36 -11.34
CA ALA A 114 -13.87 -2.54 -11.12
C ALA A 114 -13.00 -1.75 -12.09
N TRP A 115 -11.72 -1.58 -11.74
CA TRP A 115 -10.68 -1.13 -12.65
C TRP A 115 -9.80 -2.31 -13.10
N ASP A 116 -9.60 -2.45 -14.42
CA ASP A 116 -8.82 -3.53 -14.99
C ASP A 116 -7.31 -3.22 -14.95
N PRO A 117 -6.50 -3.97 -14.19
CA PRO A 117 -5.06 -3.76 -14.15
C PRO A 117 -4.39 -3.94 -15.53
N ARG A 118 -4.91 -4.81 -16.39
CA ARG A 118 -4.31 -5.02 -17.72
C ARG A 118 -4.58 -3.85 -18.66
N ALA A 119 -5.73 -3.19 -18.53
CA ALA A 119 -6.05 -2.00 -19.32
C ALA A 119 -5.10 -0.83 -19.00
N SER A 120 -4.56 -0.77 -17.78
CA SER A 120 -3.54 0.21 -17.37
C SER A 120 -2.10 -0.28 -17.57
N GLY A 121 -1.88 -1.39 -18.27
CA GLY A 121 -0.54 -1.92 -18.57
C GLY A 121 0.14 -2.68 -17.41
N ALA A 122 -0.61 -3.09 -16.38
CA ALA A 122 -0.05 -3.94 -15.33
C ALA A 122 0.35 -5.31 -15.87
N GLY A 123 1.41 -5.87 -15.30
CA GLY A 123 1.98 -7.16 -15.72
C GLY A 123 2.71 -7.14 -17.06
N VAL A 124 2.86 -5.99 -17.70
CA VAL A 124 3.84 -5.81 -18.77
C VAL A 124 5.23 -5.77 -18.13
N GLU A 125 6.07 -6.73 -18.49
CA GLU A 125 7.39 -6.89 -17.91
C GLU A 125 8.32 -5.74 -18.30
N ARG A 126 8.87 -5.06 -17.29
CA ARG A 126 9.84 -3.97 -17.48
C ARG A 126 11.25 -4.34 -17.03
N ARG A 127 11.42 -5.51 -16.42
CA ARG A 127 12.67 -6.03 -15.82
C ARG A 127 13.43 -5.00 -15.00
N PRO A 128 12.78 -4.30 -14.05
CA PRO A 128 13.51 -3.38 -13.17
C PRO A 128 14.59 -4.17 -12.43
N LEU A 129 15.83 -3.65 -12.47
CA LEU A 129 17.02 -4.31 -11.91
C LEU A 129 17.37 -5.67 -12.57
N GLY A 130 16.90 -5.94 -13.78
CA GLY A 130 17.16 -7.18 -14.50
C GLY A 130 16.25 -8.35 -14.11
N GLU A 131 15.35 -8.16 -13.15
CA GLU A 131 14.53 -9.23 -12.57
C GLU A 131 13.18 -9.39 -13.28
N SER A 132 12.81 -10.64 -13.59
CA SER A 132 11.47 -10.98 -14.08
C SER A 132 10.47 -10.98 -12.91
N ARG A 133 9.31 -10.35 -13.11
CA ARG A 133 8.20 -10.30 -12.17
C ARG A 133 7.02 -11.18 -12.59
N PHE A 134 7.18 -11.98 -13.65
CA PHE A 134 6.20 -12.98 -14.09
C PHE A 134 4.77 -12.43 -14.24
N GLY A 135 4.64 -11.22 -14.77
CA GLY A 135 3.33 -10.58 -14.94
C GLY A 135 2.68 -10.15 -13.61
N ALA A 136 3.47 -9.83 -12.59
CA ALA A 136 2.98 -9.27 -11.33
C ALA A 136 2.05 -8.08 -11.58
N GLY A 137 0.96 -8.03 -10.82
CA GLY A 137 -0.09 -7.01 -10.97
C GLY A 137 -1.21 -7.37 -11.94
N THR A 138 -1.04 -8.36 -12.83
CA THR A 138 -2.11 -8.74 -13.79
C THR A 138 -3.42 -9.19 -13.14
N LYS A 139 -3.39 -9.64 -11.88
CA LYS A 139 -4.55 -10.10 -11.11
C LYS A 139 -4.91 -9.19 -9.93
N SER A 140 -4.47 -7.94 -9.96
CA SER A 140 -4.63 -6.98 -8.85
C SER A 140 -5.89 -6.12 -8.94
N THR A 141 -6.98 -6.64 -9.52
CA THR A 141 -8.23 -5.90 -9.76
C THR A 141 -8.80 -5.26 -8.49
N SER A 142 -8.87 -5.99 -7.38
CA SER A 142 -9.37 -5.43 -6.11
C SER A 142 -8.46 -4.33 -5.56
N GLY A 143 -7.13 -4.52 -5.63
CA GLY A 143 -6.18 -3.50 -5.19
C GLY A 143 -6.27 -2.22 -6.02
N LEU A 144 -6.35 -2.35 -7.35
CA LEU A 144 -6.48 -1.21 -8.25
C LEU A 144 -7.82 -0.49 -8.08
N THR A 145 -8.91 -1.25 -7.86
CA THR A 145 -10.22 -0.68 -7.53
C THR A 145 -10.18 0.09 -6.22
N GLY A 146 -9.52 -0.45 -5.19
CA GLY A 146 -9.30 0.23 -3.92
C GLY A 146 -8.53 1.56 -4.08
N LEU A 147 -7.44 1.56 -4.85
CA LEU A 147 -6.67 2.78 -5.13
C LEU A 147 -7.49 3.83 -5.90
N ALA A 148 -8.28 3.42 -6.90
CA ALA A 148 -9.14 4.32 -7.63
C ALA A 148 -10.21 4.97 -6.72
N LEU A 149 -10.81 4.16 -5.84
CA LEU A 149 -11.76 4.65 -4.83
C LEU A 149 -11.11 5.63 -3.86
N LEU A 150 -9.90 5.32 -3.35
CA LEU A 150 -9.15 6.22 -2.47
C LEU A 150 -8.86 7.56 -3.15
N ALA A 151 -8.52 7.57 -4.45
CA ALA A 151 -8.32 8.81 -5.20
C ALA A 151 -9.61 9.62 -5.34
N MET A 152 -10.73 8.96 -5.71
CA MET A 152 -12.04 9.62 -5.85
C MET A 152 -12.56 10.20 -4.52
N MET A 153 -12.46 9.42 -3.44
CA MET A 153 -12.84 9.83 -2.09
C MET A 153 -11.89 10.86 -1.49
N GLY A 154 -10.60 10.79 -1.84
CA GLY A 154 -9.60 11.81 -1.53
C GLY A 154 -9.98 13.18 -2.09
N ALA A 155 -10.61 13.21 -3.27
CA ALA A 155 -11.16 14.41 -3.88
C ALA A 155 -12.58 14.79 -3.40
N GLY A 156 -13.10 14.12 -2.37
CA GLY A 156 -14.38 14.44 -1.75
C GLY A 156 -15.61 13.78 -2.37
N ASN A 157 -15.45 12.86 -3.32
CA ASN A 157 -16.58 12.11 -3.90
C ASN A 157 -16.90 10.89 -3.04
N THR A 158 -18.17 10.66 -2.71
CA THR A 158 -18.63 9.46 -2.02
C THR A 158 -19.70 8.76 -2.84
N HIS A 159 -20.09 7.53 -2.47
CA HIS A 159 -21.24 6.87 -3.12
C HIS A 159 -22.58 7.56 -2.85
N MET A 160 -22.62 8.59 -1.99
CA MET A 160 -23.81 9.35 -1.65
C MET A 160 -23.81 10.78 -2.25
N SER A 161 -22.66 11.29 -2.69
CA SER A 161 -22.51 12.69 -3.12
C SER A 161 -21.25 12.94 -3.97
N GLY A 162 -21.29 13.99 -4.80
CA GLY A 162 -20.20 14.38 -5.70
C GLY A 162 -20.45 13.96 -7.15
N ASP A 163 -19.69 14.54 -8.06
CA ASP A 163 -19.87 14.35 -9.52
C ASP A 163 -19.60 12.89 -9.94
N TYR A 164 -18.75 12.19 -9.18
CA TYR A 164 -18.38 10.79 -9.43
C TYR A 164 -19.07 9.80 -8.49
N ALA A 165 -20.21 10.16 -7.90
CA ALA A 165 -20.89 9.33 -6.90
C ALA A 165 -21.27 7.93 -7.42
N ASP A 166 -21.77 7.84 -8.66
CA ASP A 166 -22.08 6.54 -9.29
C ASP A 166 -20.82 5.67 -9.48
N ASN A 167 -19.69 6.27 -9.87
CA ASN A 167 -18.43 5.55 -10.01
C ASN A 167 -17.97 4.99 -8.66
N VAL A 168 -18.04 5.79 -7.59
CA VAL A 168 -17.69 5.35 -6.23
C VAL A 168 -18.64 4.26 -5.76
N TYR A 169 -19.95 4.40 -6.00
CA TYR A 169 -20.95 3.39 -5.68
C TYR A 169 -20.63 2.04 -6.35
N ARG A 170 -20.42 2.02 -7.67
CA ARG A 170 -20.13 0.78 -8.41
C ARG A 170 -18.82 0.13 -7.96
N GLY A 171 -17.77 0.91 -7.72
CA GLY A 171 -16.50 0.39 -7.22
C GLY A 171 -16.60 -0.20 -5.81
N LEU A 172 -17.30 0.49 -4.91
CA LEU A 172 -17.54 0.00 -3.56
C LEU A 172 -18.39 -1.28 -3.56
N ALA A 173 -19.46 -1.30 -4.36
CA ALA A 173 -20.31 -2.47 -4.55
C ALA A 173 -19.50 -3.66 -5.07
N TYR A 174 -18.61 -3.46 -6.05
CA TYR A 174 -17.71 -4.51 -6.54
C TYR A 174 -16.86 -5.10 -5.41
N LEU A 175 -16.18 -4.27 -4.61
CA LEU A 175 -15.33 -4.75 -3.52
C LEU A 175 -16.13 -5.52 -2.46
N ILE A 176 -17.29 -5.00 -2.04
CA ILE A 176 -18.14 -5.65 -1.02
C ILE A 176 -18.65 -7.00 -1.52
N GLN A 177 -19.13 -7.06 -2.77
CA GLN A 177 -19.66 -8.30 -3.36
C GLN A 177 -18.59 -9.36 -3.60
N ASN A 178 -17.34 -8.96 -3.82
CA ASN A 178 -16.21 -9.86 -4.06
C ASN A 178 -15.35 -10.08 -2.80
N GLN A 179 -15.80 -9.65 -1.62
CA GLN A 179 -15.09 -9.90 -0.36
C GLN A 179 -15.22 -11.37 0.04
N ASN A 180 -14.08 -12.04 0.21
CA ASN A 180 -14.02 -13.45 0.56
C ASN A 180 -14.67 -13.76 1.92
N PRO A 181 -15.19 -14.98 2.14
CA PRO A 181 -15.81 -15.36 3.42
C PRO A 181 -14.91 -15.15 4.64
N ASP A 182 -13.59 -15.27 4.46
CA ASP A 182 -12.60 -15.06 5.51
C ASP A 182 -12.31 -13.58 5.82
N GLY A 183 -12.91 -12.66 5.06
CA GLY A 183 -12.78 -11.21 5.16
C GLY A 183 -11.78 -10.59 4.18
N SER A 184 -10.99 -11.42 3.45
CA SER A 184 -10.02 -10.91 2.49
C SER A 184 -10.68 -10.14 1.34
N LEU A 185 -10.01 -9.07 0.92
CA LEU A 185 -10.35 -8.26 -0.25
C LEU A 185 -9.29 -8.40 -1.35
N SER A 186 -8.44 -9.43 -1.30
CA SER A 186 -7.35 -9.61 -2.28
C SER A 186 -7.84 -9.89 -3.70
N GLY A 187 -9.09 -10.35 -3.86
CA GLY A 187 -9.58 -10.88 -5.13
C GLY A 187 -8.71 -12.04 -5.62
N GLU A 188 -8.45 -12.09 -6.92
CA GLU A 188 -7.65 -13.15 -7.57
C GLU A 188 -6.13 -12.89 -7.53
N ALA A 189 -5.68 -11.90 -6.74
CA ALA A 189 -4.27 -11.54 -6.67
C ALA A 189 -3.38 -12.72 -6.23
N THR A 190 -2.22 -12.84 -6.86
CA THR A 190 -1.23 -13.87 -6.49
C THR A 190 -0.57 -13.54 -5.16
N ILE A 191 0.05 -14.54 -4.53
CA ILE A 191 0.63 -14.48 -3.17
C ILE A 191 1.42 -13.19 -2.87
N TYR A 192 2.28 -12.72 -3.77
CA TYR A 192 3.10 -11.52 -3.56
C TYR A 192 2.34 -10.20 -3.72
N ALA A 193 1.15 -10.23 -4.32
CA ALA A 193 0.28 -9.07 -4.50
C ALA A 193 -0.95 -9.11 -3.59
N ALA A 194 -1.32 -10.27 -3.06
CA ALA A 194 -2.58 -10.48 -2.33
C ALA A 194 -2.71 -9.60 -1.10
N SER A 195 -1.67 -9.52 -0.27
CA SER A 195 -1.69 -8.67 0.93
C SER A 195 -1.83 -7.17 0.58
N TYR A 196 -1.10 -6.70 -0.43
CA TYR A 196 -1.24 -5.31 -0.92
C TYR A 196 -2.64 -5.04 -1.49
N CYS A 197 -3.18 -5.96 -2.29
CA CYS A 197 -4.51 -5.79 -2.87
C CYS A 197 -5.58 -5.77 -1.79
N HIS A 198 -5.47 -6.65 -0.79
CA HIS A 198 -6.36 -6.64 0.36
C HIS A 198 -6.26 -5.32 1.12
N SER A 199 -5.08 -4.83 1.46
CA SER A 199 -4.93 -3.62 2.27
C SER A 199 -5.41 -2.36 1.54
N MET A 200 -5.10 -2.22 0.25
CA MET A 200 -5.58 -1.10 -0.58
C MET A 200 -7.10 -1.08 -0.68
N ALA A 201 -7.71 -2.24 -0.93
CA ALA A 201 -9.16 -2.39 -0.97
C ALA A 201 -9.80 -2.15 0.40
N ALA A 202 -9.26 -2.75 1.47
CA ALA A 202 -9.75 -2.61 2.84
C ALA A 202 -9.71 -1.15 3.29
N LEU A 203 -8.61 -0.44 3.03
CA LEU A 203 -8.48 0.98 3.34
C LEU A 203 -9.59 1.79 2.66
N SER A 204 -9.88 1.52 1.38
CA SER A 204 -10.95 2.21 0.65
C SER A 204 -12.34 1.97 1.26
N VAL A 205 -12.65 0.73 1.65
CA VAL A 205 -13.94 0.40 2.28
C VAL A 205 -14.04 1.05 3.66
N CYS A 206 -12.96 1.06 4.45
CA CYS A 206 -12.89 1.75 5.73
C CYS A 206 -13.09 3.26 5.58
N GLU A 207 -12.42 3.92 4.63
CA GLU A 207 -12.65 5.36 4.39
C GLU A 207 -14.09 5.65 3.97
N ALA A 208 -14.68 4.81 3.10
CA ALA A 208 -16.09 4.94 2.74
C ALA A 208 -16.98 4.84 3.99
N ALA A 209 -16.74 3.87 4.87
CA ALA A 209 -17.46 3.71 6.14
C ALA A 209 -17.34 4.96 7.02
N VAL A 210 -16.13 5.54 7.16
CA VAL A 210 -15.90 6.76 7.93
C VAL A 210 -16.65 7.96 7.35
N MET A 211 -16.57 8.14 6.02
CA MET A 211 -17.11 9.32 5.35
C MET A 211 -18.64 9.31 5.26
N THR A 212 -19.26 8.13 5.23
CA THR A 212 -20.69 7.99 4.90
C THR A 212 -21.54 7.37 6.02
N GLY A 213 -20.93 6.58 6.92
CA GLY A 213 -21.68 5.79 7.89
C GLY A 213 -22.53 4.67 7.26
N ASP A 214 -22.30 4.32 5.99
CA ASP A 214 -23.05 3.26 5.32
C ASP A 214 -22.85 1.90 6.01
N ALA A 215 -23.96 1.22 6.32
CA ALA A 215 -23.94 -0.03 7.06
C ALA A 215 -23.23 -1.17 6.32
N SER A 216 -23.31 -1.19 4.98
CA SER A 216 -22.66 -2.22 4.16
C SER A 216 -21.15 -2.00 4.12
N ALA A 217 -20.71 -0.74 4.03
CA ALA A 217 -19.30 -0.37 4.14
C ALA A 217 -18.76 -0.73 5.53
N ILE A 218 -19.47 -0.40 6.62
CA ILE A 218 -19.06 -0.74 8.00
C ILE A 218 -18.89 -2.25 8.18
N GLU A 219 -19.86 -3.06 7.75
CA GLU A 219 -19.75 -4.52 7.90
C GLU A 219 -18.61 -5.11 7.05
N SER A 220 -18.43 -4.64 5.82
CA SER A 220 -17.31 -5.04 4.98
C SER A 220 -15.96 -4.67 5.59
N SER A 221 -15.84 -3.46 6.15
CA SER A 221 -14.66 -3.02 6.91
C SER A 221 -14.39 -3.91 8.12
N ARG A 222 -15.42 -4.28 8.89
CA ARG A 222 -15.29 -5.16 10.06
C ARG A 222 -14.67 -6.50 9.66
N ARG A 223 -15.18 -7.11 8.60
CA ARG A 223 -14.65 -8.37 8.05
C ARG A 223 -13.22 -8.21 7.53
N ALA A 224 -12.92 -7.10 6.86
CA ALA A 224 -11.57 -6.82 6.34
C ALA A 224 -10.55 -6.68 7.48
N ILE A 225 -10.89 -5.96 8.55
CA ILE A 225 -10.05 -5.79 9.74
C ILE A 225 -9.85 -7.13 10.46
N ASP A 226 -10.89 -7.96 10.56
CA ASP A 226 -10.77 -9.32 11.11
C ASP A 226 -9.75 -10.15 10.33
N HIS A 227 -9.71 -10.02 8.99
CA HIS A 227 -8.68 -10.66 8.16
C HIS A 227 -7.29 -10.06 8.42
N THR A 228 -7.14 -8.73 8.40
CA THR A 228 -5.87 -8.04 8.72
C THR A 228 -5.31 -8.51 10.06
N ILE A 229 -6.11 -8.55 11.12
CA ILE A 229 -5.68 -8.98 12.46
C ILE A 229 -5.25 -10.44 12.46
N ARG A 230 -5.97 -11.32 11.74
CA ARG A 230 -5.65 -12.76 11.66
C ARG A 230 -4.31 -13.02 10.96
N MET A 231 -3.94 -12.13 10.03
CA MET A 231 -2.69 -12.19 9.27
C MET A 231 -1.50 -11.60 10.03
N GLN A 232 -1.73 -10.85 11.12
CA GLN A 232 -0.65 -10.26 11.90
C GLN A 232 0.19 -11.34 12.57
N HIS A 233 1.52 -11.25 12.45
CA HIS A 233 2.42 -12.18 13.12
C HIS A 233 2.36 -11.98 14.64
N PRO A 234 2.08 -13.02 15.45
CA PRO A 234 1.85 -12.87 16.88
C PRO A 234 3.09 -12.39 17.65
N VAL A 235 4.29 -12.85 17.27
CA VAL A 235 5.55 -12.46 17.93
C VAL A 235 6.05 -11.11 17.43
N THR A 236 6.33 -10.93 16.14
CA THR A 236 6.92 -9.68 15.62
C THR A 236 5.92 -8.52 15.55
N GLY A 237 4.63 -8.82 15.30
CA GLY A 237 3.59 -7.83 15.03
C GLY A 237 3.54 -7.34 13.58
N GLY A 238 4.37 -7.90 12.69
CA GLY A 238 4.44 -7.52 11.27
C GLY A 238 3.47 -8.29 10.36
N TRP A 239 3.47 -7.89 9.08
CA TRP A 239 2.75 -8.54 7.99
C TRP A 239 3.66 -8.69 6.77
N ARG A 240 3.38 -9.70 5.95
CA ARG A 240 4.02 -9.87 4.66
C ARG A 240 3.06 -10.46 3.64
N TYR A 241 3.37 -11.63 3.06
CA TYR A 241 2.59 -12.21 1.96
C TYR A 241 1.69 -13.34 2.46
N THR A 242 2.17 -14.10 3.44
CA THR A 242 1.45 -15.23 4.01
C THR A 242 1.39 -15.15 5.53
N ARG A 243 0.42 -15.86 6.09
CA ARG A 243 0.26 -15.94 7.54
C ARG A 243 1.49 -16.61 8.15
N GLY A 244 2.07 -15.96 9.16
CA GLY A 244 3.28 -16.46 9.83
C GLY A 244 4.59 -15.91 9.27
N ASP A 245 4.55 -15.12 8.20
CA ASP A 245 5.73 -14.35 7.80
C ASP A 245 6.09 -13.31 8.88
N PRO A 246 7.37 -13.11 9.22
CA PRO A 246 7.79 -12.21 10.30
C PRO A 246 7.49 -10.74 10.02
N GLY A 247 7.32 -10.38 8.75
CA GLY A 247 6.92 -9.06 8.29
C GLY A 247 8.00 -8.28 7.55
N ASP A 248 7.58 -7.26 6.82
CA ASP A 248 8.44 -6.19 6.28
C ASP A 248 7.76 -4.83 6.48
N LEU A 249 8.56 -3.76 6.43
CA LEU A 249 8.06 -2.42 6.73
C LEU A 249 7.04 -1.93 5.69
N SER A 250 7.20 -2.31 4.41
CA SER A 250 6.27 -1.91 3.35
C SER A 250 4.86 -2.47 3.55
N GLN A 251 4.75 -3.73 3.98
CA GLN A 251 3.46 -4.32 4.30
C GLN A 251 2.92 -3.78 5.62
N LEU A 252 3.78 -3.49 6.59
CA LEU A 252 3.38 -2.90 7.86
C LEU A 252 2.65 -1.57 7.67
N GLY A 253 3.16 -0.65 6.85
CA GLY A 253 2.55 0.67 6.65
C GLY A 253 1.12 0.58 6.13
N TRP A 254 0.90 -0.27 5.11
CA TRP A 254 -0.45 -0.54 4.58
C TRP A 254 -1.42 -1.07 5.64
N GLN A 255 -0.99 -2.07 6.42
CA GLN A 255 -1.87 -2.67 7.43
C GLN A 255 -2.11 -1.73 8.60
N ALA A 256 -1.13 -0.89 8.97
CA ALA A 256 -1.31 0.16 9.96
C ALA A 256 -2.37 1.19 9.53
N MET A 257 -2.38 1.61 8.26
CA MET A 257 -3.45 2.46 7.72
C MET A 257 -4.82 1.80 7.76
N VAL A 258 -4.91 0.50 7.46
CA VAL A 258 -6.19 -0.25 7.55
C VAL A 258 -6.69 -0.29 9.00
N LEU A 259 -5.80 -0.54 9.97
CA LEU A 259 -6.16 -0.52 11.39
C LEU A 259 -6.62 0.87 11.84
N ASP A 260 -5.91 1.93 11.46
CA ASP A 260 -6.30 3.30 11.82
C ASP A 260 -7.66 3.68 11.20
N ALA A 261 -7.85 3.43 9.90
CA ALA A 261 -9.12 3.69 9.22
C ALA A 261 -10.28 2.87 9.83
N GLY A 262 -10.01 1.63 10.23
CA GLY A 262 -10.98 0.79 10.94
C GLY A 262 -11.41 1.36 12.29
N LYS A 263 -10.44 1.82 13.09
CA LYS A 263 -10.71 2.49 14.37
C LYS A 263 -11.59 3.73 14.16
N ARG A 264 -11.30 4.52 13.14
CA ARG A 264 -12.09 5.72 12.77
C ARG A 264 -13.50 5.37 12.31
N ALA A 265 -13.68 4.22 11.66
CA ALA A 265 -14.99 3.68 11.30
C ALA A 265 -15.80 3.13 12.49
N GLY A 266 -15.29 3.28 13.72
CA GLY A 266 -15.93 2.78 14.94
C GLY A 266 -15.71 1.29 15.21
N ILE A 267 -14.80 0.64 14.48
CA ILE A 267 -14.52 -0.79 14.63
C ILE A 267 -13.51 -1.00 15.75
N SER A 268 -13.84 -1.90 16.68
CA SER A 268 -12.99 -2.15 17.84
C SER A 268 -11.72 -2.91 17.44
N ILE A 269 -10.57 -2.32 17.76
CA ILE A 269 -9.26 -2.93 17.51
C ILE A 269 -8.56 -3.11 18.85
N ARG A 270 -8.11 -4.34 19.10
CA ARG A 270 -7.41 -4.67 20.35
C ARG A 270 -6.09 -3.89 20.44
N ARG A 271 -5.79 -3.38 21.63
CA ARG A 271 -4.53 -2.66 21.92
C ARG A 271 -3.29 -3.47 21.53
N ASP A 272 -3.34 -4.79 21.71
CA ASP A 272 -2.24 -5.70 21.36
C ASP A 272 -1.88 -5.66 19.87
N ASN A 273 -2.85 -5.44 18.99
CA ASN A 273 -2.61 -5.39 17.55
C ASN A 273 -1.83 -4.11 17.19
N VAL A 274 -2.19 -2.97 17.79
CA VAL A 274 -1.47 -1.69 17.64
C VAL A 274 -0.08 -1.78 18.30
N ALA A 275 0.02 -2.40 19.48
CA ALA A 275 1.30 -2.67 20.12
C ALA A 275 2.21 -3.59 19.27
N GLY A 276 1.61 -4.45 18.44
CA GLY A 276 2.29 -5.23 17.40
C GLY A 276 2.95 -4.34 16.34
N VAL A 277 2.24 -3.34 15.83
CA VAL A 277 2.78 -2.37 14.87
C VAL A 277 4.00 -1.65 15.47
N ALA A 278 3.86 -1.10 16.67
CA ALA A 278 4.94 -0.41 17.38
C ALA A 278 6.14 -1.34 17.65
N ARG A 279 5.90 -2.62 17.93
CA ARG A 279 6.96 -3.61 18.16
C ARG A 279 7.73 -3.92 16.88
N PHE A 280 7.05 -4.10 15.75
CA PHE A 280 7.72 -4.29 14.48
C PHE A 280 8.53 -3.04 14.09
N LEU A 281 7.98 -1.84 14.24
CA LEU A 281 8.71 -0.58 14.00
C LEU A 281 10.01 -0.52 14.79
N ARG A 282 9.98 -0.86 16.08
CA ARG A 282 11.21 -0.94 16.90
C ARG A 282 12.24 -1.93 16.36
N SER A 283 11.82 -3.01 15.72
CA SER A 283 12.74 -4.02 15.18
C SER A 283 13.48 -3.57 13.92
N VAL A 284 12.97 -2.56 13.21
CA VAL A 284 13.57 -2.01 11.98
C VAL A 284 14.17 -0.62 12.17
N ARG A 285 14.14 -0.06 13.39
CA ARG A 285 14.76 1.22 13.73
C ARG A 285 16.28 1.12 13.70
N ALA A 286 16.91 2.19 13.22
CA ALA A 286 18.36 2.33 13.11
C ALA A 286 18.81 3.77 13.42
N GLY A 287 20.12 4.02 13.39
CA GLY A 287 20.71 5.32 13.73
C GLY A 287 20.48 5.66 15.21
N SER A 288 20.17 6.93 15.49
CA SER A 288 19.69 7.37 16.81
C SER A 288 18.22 7.03 17.07
N GLY A 289 17.59 6.30 16.14
CA GLY A 289 16.21 5.84 16.21
C GLY A 289 15.29 6.48 15.18
N GLY A 290 15.77 7.47 14.41
CA GLY A 290 15.01 8.14 13.35
C GLY A 290 15.08 7.43 11.99
N LEU A 291 16.09 6.59 11.76
CA LEU A 291 16.24 5.86 10.50
C LEU A 291 15.53 4.49 10.57
N ALA A 292 15.18 3.93 9.40
CA ALA A 292 14.64 2.58 9.34
C ALA A 292 15.13 1.78 8.12
N CYS A 293 15.13 0.46 8.28
CA CYS A 293 15.40 -0.52 7.22
C CYS A 293 14.13 -1.29 6.82
N TYR A 294 14.20 -2.03 5.72
CA TYR A 294 13.04 -2.75 5.18
C TYR A 294 12.69 -3.99 6.03
N ARG A 295 13.70 -4.73 6.50
CA ARG A 295 13.60 -5.82 7.48
C ARG A 295 14.73 -5.76 8.49
N PRO A 296 14.56 -6.33 9.70
CA PRO A 296 15.60 -6.31 10.73
C PRO A 296 16.95 -6.83 10.20
N GLY A 297 18.02 -6.08 10.45
CA GLY A 297 19.38 -6.42 10.01
C GLY A 297 19.74 -5.94 8.59
N GLU A 298 18.81 -5.38 7.82
CA GLU A 298 19.11 -4.79 6.51
C GLU A 298 19.59 -3.33 6.61
N ALA A 299 20.13 -2.82 5.50
CA ALA A 299 20.54 -1.43 5.37
C ALA A 299 19.34 -0.46 5.43
N THR A 300 19.57 0.72 6.00
CA THR A 300 18.58 1.80 6.02
C THR A 300 18.34 2.36 4.62
N SER A 301 17.14 2.84 4.35
CA SER A 301 16.83 3.54 3.09
C SER A 301 15.88 4.71 3.31
N ARG A 302 15.92 5.71 2.43
CA ARG A 302 15.08 6.92 2.56
C ARG A 302 13.60 6.57 2.59
N THR A 303 13.16 5.67 1.73
CA THR A 303 11.76 5.21 1.66
C THR A 303 11.32 4.56 2.97
N MET A 304 12.15 3.68 3.55
CA MET A 304 11.82 3.00 4.80
C MET A 304 11.85 3.94 5.99
N THR A 305 12.79 4.88 6.04
CA THR A 305 12.82 5.96 7.04
C THR A 305 11.54 6.80 6.99
N ALA A 306 11.11 7.23 5.80
CA ALA A 306 9.86 8.00 5.64
C ALA A 306 8.63 7.19 6.08
N GLU A 307 8.51 5.93 5.64
CA GLU A 307 7.39 5.06 5.99
C GLU A 307 7.33 4.77 7.50
N ALA A 308 8.46 4.49 8.14
CA ALA A 308 8.53 4.27 9.58
C ALA A 308 8.09 5.52 10.34
N LEU A 309 8.60 6.70 9.98
CA LEU A 309 8.22 7.95 10.63
C LEU A 309 6.71 8.22 10.48
N ALA A 310 6.18 8.14 9.26
CA ALA A 310 4.76 8.34 9.00
C ALA A 310 3.89 7.34 9.78
N THR A 311 4.30 6.07 9.84
CA THR A 311 3.55 5.02 10.57
C THR A 311 3.59 5.25 12.08
N ARG A 312 4.72 5.70 12.63
CA ARG A 312 4.82 6.04 14.07
C ARG A 312 3.87 7.18 14.45
N LEU A 313 3.83 8.22 13.63
CA LEU A 313 2.91 9.35 13.82
C LEU A 313 1.45 8.89 13.68
N LEU A 314 1.14 8.08 12.67
CA LEU A 314 -0.20 7.53 12.43
C LEU A 314 -0.75 6.75 13.63
N ILE A 315 0.08 5.92 14.28
CA ILE A 315 -0.35 5.14 15.46
C ILE A 315 -0.34 5.96 16.76
N GLY A 316 -0.01 7.26 16.69
CA GLY A 316 0.03 8.17 17.84
C GLY A 316 1.24 7.95 18.75
N GLU A 317 2.36 7.46 18.22
CA GLU A 317 3.61 7.40 18.97
C GLU A 317 4.16 8.83 19.18
N ASP A 318 4.58 9.13 20.41
CA ASP A 318 5.34 10.34 20.70
C ASP A 318 6.79 10.15 20.21
N VAL A 319 7.11 10.72 19.05
CA VAL A 319 8.42 10.57 18.41
C VAL A 319 9.36 11.68 18.88
N PRO A 320 10.50 11.35 19.52
CA PRO A 320 11.43 12.36 20.00
C PRO A 320 11.94 13.29 18.88
N GLU A 321 12.01 14.60 19.14
CA GLU A 321 12.47 15.61 18.17
C GLU A 321 13.81 15.26 17.52
N ARG A 322 14.75 14.68 18.28
CA ARG A 322 16.05 14.25 17.75
C ARG A 322 15.94 13.16 16.66
N GLU A 323 14.94 12.28 16.79
CA GLU A 323 14.69 11.19 15.84
C GLU A 323 13.98 11.73 14.60
N ILE A 324 13.05 12.68 14.77
CA ILE A 324 12.44 13.43 13.67
C ILE A 324 13.52 14.16 12.88
N ALA A 325 14.37 14.93 13.55
CA ALA A 325 15.44 15.70 12.91
C ALA A 325 16.49 14.79 12.24
N GLU A 326 16.75 13.59 12.77
CA GLU A 326 17.60 12.60 12.10
C GLU A 326 16.96 12.09 10.81
N ALA A 327 15.68 11.75 10.84
CA ALA A 327 14.93 11.33 9.66
C ALA A 327 14.89 12.44 8.60
N GLU A 328 14.55 13.68 8.98
CA GLU A 328 14.46 14.83 8.09
C GLU A 328 15.80 15.15 7.42
N ARG A 329 16.93 15.07 8.14
CA ARG A 329 18.26 15.25 7.54
C ARG A 329 18.61 14.15 6.54
N TYR A 330 18.03 12.97 6.69
CA TYR A 330 18.30 11.83 5.82
C TYR A 330 17.38 11.77 4.60
N LEU A 331 16.19 12.37 4.65
CA LEU A 331 15.22 12.44 3.55
C LEU A 331 15.61 13.47 2.47
#